data_AF-Q3MS93-F1
#
_entry.id   AF-Q3MS93-F1
#
_cell.length_a   1.000
_cell.length_b   1.000
_cell.length_c   1.000
_cell.angle_alpha   90.00
_cell.angle_beta   90.00
_cell.angle_gamma   90.00
#
_symmetry.space_group_name_H-M   'P 1'
#
loop_
_entity.id
_entity.type
_entity.pdbx_description
1 polymer ?
#
loop_
_entity_poly.entity_id
_entity_poly.type
_entity_poly.pdbx_seq_one_letter_code
_entity_poly.pdbx_strand_id
1 'polypeptide(L)'
;VIRHYVVCSTPQSQYYLAEKHLFSTIPELINYHQHNSAGLISRLKYPVSQQNKNAPSTAGLGYGSWEIDPKDLTFLKELGTGQFGVVKYGKWRGR
;
A
#
# COMPACT_ATOMS: atom_id res chain seq x y z
N VAL A 1 -14.70 -15.59 -8.13
CA VAL A 1 -15.76 -14.73 -7.54
C VAL A 1 -15.17 -14.01 -6.34
N ILE A 2 -15.32 -12.69 -6.26
CA ILE A 2 -14.87 -11.89 -5.10
C ILE A 2 -16.09 -11.65 -4.21
N ARG A 3 -15.93 -11.85 -2.89
CA ARG A 3 -16.95 -11.55 -1.87
C ARG A 3 -16.40 -10.52 -0.91
N HIS A 4 -17.17 -9.46 -0.69
CA HIS A 4 -16.86 -8.41 0.27
C HIS A 4 -17.70 -8.63 1.53
N TYR A 5 -17.05 -8.61 2.68
CA TYR A 5 -17.70 -8.69 3.99
C TYR A 5 -17.42 -7.38 4.74
N VAL A 6 -18.46 -6.75 5.27
CA VAL A 6 -18.32 -5.53 6.06
C VAL A 6 -17.87 -5.92 7.47
N VAL A 7 -16.73 -5.38 7.91
CA VAL A 7 -16.30 -5.50 9.31
C VAL A 7 -17.03 -4.46 10.12
N CYS A 8 -17.95 -4.91 10.98
CA CYS A 8 -18.73 -4.05 11.87
C CYS A 8 -17.97 -3.82 13.18
N SER A 9 -18.26 -2.70 13.86
CA SER A 9 -17.73 -2.37 15.17
C SER A 9 -18.83 -2.14 16.20
N THR A 10 -18.62 -2.60 17.43
CA THR A 10 -19.53 -2.34 18.56
C THR A 10 -19.19 -1.00 19.24
N PRO A 11 -20.10 -0.45 20.08
CA PRO A 11 -19.80 0.73 20.90
C PRO A 11 -18.58 0.54 21.82
N GLN A 12 -18.23 -0.70 22.17
CA GLN A 12 -17.05 -1.07 22.96
C GLN A 12 -15.78 -1.23 22.11
N SER A 13 -15.79 -0.78 20.85
CA SER A 13 -14.66 -0.88 19.90
C SER A 13 -14.22 -2.32 19.58
N GLN A 14 -15.15 -3.29 19.63
CA GLN A 14 -14.89 -4.66 19.20
C GLN A 14 -15.31 -4.86 17.75
N TYR A 15 -14.60 -5.72 17.02
CA TYR A 15 -14.81 -5.99 15.60
C TYR A 15 -15.50 -7.33 15.37
N TYR A 16 -16.39 -7.40 14.39
CA TYR A 16 -17.05 -8.65 14.00
C TYR A 16 -17.48 -8.70 12.54
N LEU A 17 -17.58 -9.92 12.00
CA LEU A 17 -18.23 -10.22 10.70
C LEU A 17 -19.62 -10.86 10.90
N ALA A 18 -19.79 -11.55 12.02
CA ALA A 18 -21.07 -12.10 12.47
C ALA A 18 -21.17 -11.82 13.97
N GLU A 19 -22.34 -11.34 14.44
CA GLU A 19 -22.55 -10.85 15.83
C GLU A 19 -22.17 -11.86 16.91
N LYS A 20 -22.07 -13.15 16.57
CA LYS A 20 -21.69 -14.24 17.48
C LYS A 20 -20.20 -14.24 17.86
N HIS A 21 -19.33 -13.57 17.10
CA HIS A 21 -17.88 -13.57 17.34
C HIS A 21 -17.34 -12.14 17.37
N LEU A 22 -17.06 -11.66 18.58
CA LEU A 22 -16.52 -10.33 18.85
C LEU A 22 -15.01 -10.44 19.09
N PHE A 23 -14.23 -9.60 18.43
CA PHE A 23 -12.76 -9.56 18.55
C PHE A 23 -12.30 -8.18 19.03
N SER A 24 -11.25 -8.11 19.84
CA SER A 24 -10.66 -6.85 20.28
C SER A 24 -9.89 -6.12 19.18
N THR A 25 -9.31 -6.86 18.23
CA THR A 25 -8.49 -6.28 17.16
C THR A 25 -8.74 -6.92 15.79
N ILE A 26 -8.43 -6.20 14.71
CA ILE A 26 -8.51 -6.75 13.35
C ILE A 26 -7.57 -7.96 13.13
N PRO A 27 -6.31 -7.97 13.62
CA PRO A 27 -5.45 -9.14 13.52
C PRO A 27 -6.05 -10.41 14.15
N GLU A 28 -6.73 -10.30 15.31
CA GLU A 28 -7.40 -11.44 15.95
C GLU A 28 -8.56 -11.97 15.11
N LEU A 29 -9.38 -11.07 14.57
CA LEU A 29 -10.46 -11.41 13.64
C LEU A 29 -9.92 -12.18 12.43
N ILE A 30 -8.83 -11.70 11.82
CA ILE A 30 -8.17 -12.35 10.70
C ILE A 30 -7.66 -13.74 11.11
N ASN A 31 -6.92 -13.84 12.22
CA ASN A 31 -6.35 -15.10 12.70
C ASN A 31 -7.42 -16.17 12.97
N TYR A 32 -8.56 -15.78 13.56
CA TYR A 32 -9.69 -16.69 13.75
C TYR A 32 -10.25 -17.19 12.40
N HIS A 33 -10.45 -16.28 11.44
CA HIS A 33 -11.03 -16.62 10.14
C HIS A 33 -10.04 -17.34 9.19
N GLN A 34 -8.75 -17.38 9.54
CA GLN A 34 -7.77 -18.25 8.89
C GLN A 34 -8.01 -19.73 9.24
N HIS A 35 -8.43 -20.02 10.47
CA HIS A 35 -8.64 -21.37 10.98
C HIS A 35 -10.09 -21.85 10.83
N ASN A 36 -11.06 -20.94 10.93
CA ASN A 36 -12.50 -21.21 10.92
C ASN A 36 -13.22 -20.34 9.87
N SER A 37 -14.12 -20.90 9.05
CA SER A 37 -14.86 -20.06 8.08
C SER A 37 -15.98 -19.26 8.72
N ALA A 38 -16.61 -19.78 9.78
CA ALA A 38 -17.58 -19.09 10.63
C ALA A 38 -18.69 -18.28 9.89
N GLY A 39 -19.12 -18.73 8.71
CA GLY A 39 -20.14 -18.05 7.88
C GLY A 39 -19.60 -17.31 6.65
N LEU A 40 -18.27 -17.22 6.50
CA LEU A 40 -17.63 -16.80 5.25
C LEU A 40 -17.68 -17.89 4.19
N ILE A 41 -17.58 -17.50 2.92
CA ILE A 41 -17.55 -18.40 1.76
C ILE A 41 -16.39 -19.40 1.85
N SER A 42 -15.28 -19.00 2.47
CA SER A 42 -14.12 -19.84 2.72
C SER A 42 -13.27 -19.25 3.85
N ARG A 43 -12.36 -20.07 4.40
CA ARG A 43 -11.32 -19.62 5.32
C ARG A 43 -10.34 -18.68 4.62
N LEU A 44 -9.78 -17.74 5.36
CA LEU A 44 -8.69 -16.88 4.88
C LEU A 44 -7.40 -17.71 4.80
N LYS A 45 -6.96 -18.07 3.58
CA LYS A 45 -5.78 -18.93 3.41
C LYS A 45 -4.51 -18.16 3.11
N TYR A 46 -4.56 -17.29 2.11
CA TYR A 46 -3.39 -16.63 1.56
C TYR A 46 -3.61 -15.13 1.56
N PRO A 47 -2.74 -14.34 2.22
CA PRO A 47 -2.79 -12.90 2.09
C PRO A 47 -2.49 -12.52 0.64
N VAL A 48 -3.18 -11.50 0.13
CA VAL A 48 -2.99 -11.04 -1.24
C VAL A 48 -1.59 -10.44 -1.39
N SER A 49 -0.77 -11.00 -2.29
CA SER A 49 0.51 -10.40 -2.67
C SER A 49 0.28 -9.24 -3.62
N GLN A 50 0.65 -8.02 -3.23
CA GLN A 50 0.84 -6.95 -4.21
C GLN A 50 2.12 -7.24 -4.99
N GLN A 51 1.99 -7.53 -6.29
CA GLN A 51 3.13 -7.88 -7.16
C GLN A 51 4.20 -6.78 -7.21
N ASN A 52 3.82 -5.52 -6.94
CA ASN A 52 4.72 -4.38 -6.86
C ASN A 52 4.64 -3.75 -5.47
N LYS A 53 5.44 -4.25 -4.53
CA LYS A 53 5.71 -3.55 -3.25
C LYS A 53 6.61 -2.35 -3.50
N ASN A 54 6.15 -1.41 -4.31
CA ASN A 54 6.84 -0.15 -4.51
C ASN A 54 6.57 0.70 -3.28
N ALA A 55 7.63 1.20 -2.63
CA ALA A 55 7.47 2.19 -1.58
C ALA A 55 6.68 3.39 -2.14
N PRO A 56 5.77 3.99 -1.36
CA PRO A 56 5.07 5.19 -1.81
C PRO A 56 6.10 6.29 -2.12
N SER A 57 5.81 7.12 -3.12
CA SER A 57 6.65 8.29 -3.41
C SER A 57 6.73 9.20 -2.18
N THR A 58 7.94 9.60 -1.80
CA THR A 58 8.15 10.56 -0.72
C THR A 58 7.74 11.96 -1.16
N ALA A 59 7.35 12.81 -0.22
CA ALA A 59 7.20 14.25 -0.47
C ALA A 59 8.59 14.86 -0.69
N GLY A 60 8.96 15.06 -1.96
CA GLY A 60 10.30 15.52 -2.36
C GLY A 60 11.37 14.42 -2.26
N LEU A 61 12.62 14.81 -2.48
CA LEU A 61 13.79 13.93 -2.47
C LEU A 61 14.47 13.82 -1.09
N GLY A 62 13.94 14.51 -0.09
CA GLY A 62 14.45 14.57 1.26
C GLY A 62 13.72 15.64 2.07
N TYR A 63 13.75 15.54 3.39
CA TYR A 63 13.15 16.56 4.25
C TYR A 63 13.82 17.93 4.01
N GLY A 64 13.02 18.97 3.72
CA GLY A 64 13.50 20.33 3.48
C GLY A 64 14.33 20.52 2.20
N SER A 65 14.42 19.52 1.33
CA SER A 65 15.26 19.57 0.11
C SER A 65 14.42 19.94 -1.11
N TRP A 66 14.26 21.25 -1.35
CA TRP A 66 13.60 21.78 -2.56
C TRP A 66 14.59 22.09 -3.68
N GLU A 67 15.73 22.72 -3.35
CA GLU A 67 16.82 22.96 -4.32
C GLU A 67 17.65 21.69 -4.51
N ILE A 68 18.04 21.42 -5.77
CA ILE A 68 18.83 20.24 -6.15
C ILE A 68 20.09 20.73 -6.86
N ASP A 69 21.26 20.28 -6.41
CA ASP A 69 22.53 20.51 -7.13
C ASP A 69 22.50 19.70 -8.44
N PRO A 70 22.70 20.34 -9.62
CA PRO A 70 22.78 19.62 -10.89
C PRO A 70 23.83 18.49 -10.92
N LYS A 71 24.88 18.57 -10.08
CA LYS A 71 25.89 17.50 -9.94
C LYS A 71 25.33 16.20 -9.34
N ASP A 72 24.24 16.29 -8.59
CA ASP A 72 23.54 15.11 -8.04
C ASP A 72 22.67 14.41 -9.08
N LEU A 73 22.47 15.01 -10.27
CA LEU A 73 21.65 14.45 -11.35
C LEU A 73 22.51 13.73 -12.38
N THR A 74 22.18 12.46 -12.63
CA THR A 74 22.76 11.68 -13.73
C THR A 74 21.72 11.49 -14.83
N PHE A 75 21.93 12.12 -15.98
CA PHE A 75 21.05 11.96 -17.14
C PHE A 75 21.36 10.66 -17.87
N LEU A 76 20.36 9.77 -17.99
CA LEU A 76 20.52 8.46 -18.58
C LEU A 76 19.97 8.39 -20.00
N LYS A 77 18.81 9.00 -20.24
CA LYS A 77 18.11 8.90 -21.52
C LYS A 77 17.31 10.15 -21.80
N GLU A 78 17.34 10.63 -23.04
CA GLU A 78 16.39 11.62 -23.51
C GLU A 78 15.04 10.95 -23.81
N LEU A 79 13.97 11.46 -23.21
CA LEU A 79 12.62 10.97 -23.42
C LEU A 79 11.91 11.72 -24.56
N GLY A 80 12.32 12.96 -24.83
CA GLY A 80 11.83 13.76 -25.94
C GLY A 80 11.95 15.26 -25.68
N THR A 81 11.31 16.06 -26.52
CA THR A 81 11.33 17.52 -26.47
C THR A 81 9.91 18.08 -26.34
N GLY A 82 9.69 18.96 -25.36
CA GLY A 82 8.44 19.69 -25.17
C GLY A 82 8.55 21.17 -25.53
N GLN A 83 7.47 21.92 -25.32
CA GLN A 83 7.39 23.35 -25.65
C GLN A 83 8.43 24.23 -24.93
N PHE A 84 8.91 23.78 -23.76
CA PHE A 84 9.80 24.55 -22.90
C PHE A 84 11.21 23.93 -22.76
N GLY A 85 11.53 22.89 -23.53
CA GLY A 85 12.85 22.27 -23.51
C GLY A 85 12.84 20.75 -23.63
N VAL A 86 13.97 20.13 -23.27
CA VAL A 86 14.22 18.70 -23.41
C VAL A 86 13.87 17.96 -22.11
N VAL A 87 13.15 16.84 -22.21
CA VAL A 87 12.84 15.97 -21.08
C VAL A 87 13.83 14.81 -21.06
N LYS A 88 14.55 14.67 -19.95
CA LYS A 88 15.52 13.59 -19.73
C LYS A 88 15.12 12.73 -18.54
N TYR A 89 15.16 11.41 -18.73
CA TYR A 89 15.15 10.44 -17.65
C TYR A 89 16.54 10.35 -17.03
N GLY A 90 16.57 10.34 -15.70
CA GLY A 90 17.81 10.30 -14.94
C GLY A 90 17.62 9.77 -13.54
N LYS A 91 18.73 9.69 -12.83
CA LYS A 91 18.82 9.27 -11.43
C LYS A 91 19.29 10.42 -10.57
N TRP A 92 18.84 10.45 -9.32
CA TRP A 92 19.31 11.40 -8.33
C TRP A 92 20.22 10.68 -7.33
N ARG A 93 21.45 11.16 -7.15
CA ARG A 93 22.49 10.51 -6.33
C ARG A 93 22.69 9.03 -6.66
N GLY A 94 22.60 8.69 -7.96
CA GLY A 94 22.74 7.32 -8.45
C GLY A 94 21.57 6.37 -8.12
N ARG A 95 20.47 6.90 -7.55
CA ARG A 95 19.24 6.16 -7.27
C ARG A 95 18.18 6.41 -8.33
#